data_AF-A0A957I493-F1
#
_entry.id   AF-A0A957I493-F1
#
_cell.length_a   1.000
_cell.length_b   1.000
_cell.length_c   1.000
_cell.angle_alpha   90.00
_cell.angle_beta   90.00
_cell.angle_gamma   90.00
#
_symmetry.space_group_name_H-M   'P 1'
#
loop_
_entity.id
_entity.type
_entity.pdbx_description
1 polymer ?
#
loop_
_entity_poly.entity_id
_entity_poly.type
_entity_poly.pdbx_seq_one_letter_code
_entity_poly.pdbx_strand_id
1 'polypeptide(L)'
;MFNQEQLQALLAFAGNGANVLSLYLDTDLTQESKDAVRLRVRSLLKDTGQEYKDDVEAIERYLAYEFDWMKPGLVIFSCAAQSFFSAYPANVAFRNRLRLGKKPYVKPLTHFLDFYAHYGVIMVDRVGARFFEFHLGELLDTAGIMGEEVRKVKRGGGSTTGIRGGAGVAQREEEIAQRNLRQAAAAAQKFFAHKDIRRLFLAGTAETVALFRDMLPKQLQSCIAGTFALDMNAGEHEVRARALTLLREANAEREARMVDKMITTASKGGNAIIGLAGTLQAVSEGRVQTLVISDGYRIPGYRGQTSGMMLSFNGHDPEMAGEEFVEVEDIVEEAIGQTIEQGGHVEIISDNLDLEMAGRIGALLRY
;
A
#
# COMPACT_ATOMS: atom_id res chain seq x y z
N MET A 1 -2.54 -17.20 -2.41
CA MET A 1 -2.00 -15.84 -2.56
C MET A 1 -2.90 -15.07 -3.53
N PHE A 2 -3.24 -13.82 -3.24
CA PHE A 2 -4.08 -13.02 -4.14
C PHE A 2 -3.32 -12.67 -5.42
N ASN A 3 -3.94 -12.78 -6.59
CA ASN A 3 -3.28 -12.53 -7.88
C ASN A 3 -4.14 -11.68 -8.84
N GLN A 4 -3.57 -11.34 -10.00
CA GLN A 4 -4.24 -10.50 -10.99
C GLN A 4 -5.45 -11.16 -11.66
N GLU A 5 -5.45 -12.49 -11.80
CA GLU A 5 -6.61 -13.24 -12.32
C GLU A 5 -7.80 -13.17 -11.37
N GLN A 6 -7.56 -13.30 -10.06
CA GLN A 6 -8.59 -13.14 -9.03
C GLN A 6 -9.12 -11.71 -8.99
N LEU A 7 -8.26 -10.71 -9.15
CA LEU A 7 -8.70 -9.31 -9.31
C LEU A 7 -9.62 -9.14 -10.53
N GLN A 8 -9.26 -9.73 -11.67
CA GLN A 8 -10.08 -9.67 -12.89
C GLN A 8 -11.42 -10.38 -12.72
N ALA A 9 -11.45 -11.53 -12.02
CA ALA A 9 -12.68 -12.23 -11.70
C ALA A 9 -13.62 -11.38 -10.82
N LEU A 10 -13.07 -10.67 -9.83
CA LEU A 10 -13.83 -9.74 -8.98
C LEU A 10 -14.37 -8.54 -9.78
N LEU A 11 -13.57 -8.00 -10.70
CA LEU A 11 -14.00 -6.91 -11.59
C LEU A 11 -15.09 -7.34 -12.58
N ALA A 12 -15.05 -8.58 -13.04
CA ALA A 12 -16.03 -9.15 -13.95
C ALA A 12 -17.36 -9.52 -13.26
N PHE A 13 -17.36 -9.63 -11.92
CA PHE A 13 -18.55 -9.96 -11.17
C PHE A 13 -19.57 -8.80 -11.20
N ALA A 14 -20.76 -9.07 -11.73
CA ALA A 14 -21.88 -8.15 -11.73
C ALA A 14 -22.96 -8.64 -10.78
N GLY A 15 -23.30 -7.84 -9.76
CA GLY A 15 -24.30 -8.17 -8.76
C GLY A 15 -25.74 -8.32 -9.28
N ASN A 16 -26.00 -8.20 -10.59
CA ASN A 16 -27.33 -8.32 -11.23
C ASN A 16 -28.46 -7.61 -10.44
N GLY A 17 -28.15 -6.43 -9.87
CA GLY A 17 -29.06 -5.65 -9.05
C GLY A 17 -28.93 -5.85 -7.53
N ALA A 18 -28.27 -6.91 -7.07
CA ALA A 18 -27.90 -7.09 -5.67
C ALA A 18 -26.58 -6.37 -5.34
N ASN A 19 -26.48 -5.86 -4.11
CA ASN A 19 -25.26 -5.26 -3.62
C ASN A 19 -24.27 -6.34 -3.13
N VAL A 20 -22.99 -6.09 -3.37
CA VAL A 20 -21.86 -6.87 -2.88
C VAL A 20 -21.30 -6.19 -1.64
N LEU A 21 -21.21 -6.97 -0.57
CA LEU A 21 -20.55 -6.59 0.66
C LEU A 21 -19.06 -6.84 0.53
N SER A 22 -18.28 -5.76 0.59
CA SER A 22 -16.82 -5.77 0.53
C SER A 22 -16.25 -5.36 1.88
N LEU A 23 -15.64 -6.30 2.59
CA LEU A 23 -15.08 -6.12 3.92
C LEU A 23 -13.56 -6.26 3.87
N TYR A 24 -12.85 -5.30 4.45
CA TYR A 24 -11.41 -5.34 4.62
C TYR A 24 -11.10 -5.18 6.10
N LEU A 25 -10.17 -5.97 6.62
CA LEU A 25 -9.88 -6.05 8.04
C LEU A 25 -8.38 -6.00 8.34
N ASP A 26 -8.09 -5.33 9.44
CA ASP A 26 -6.86 -5.48 10.19
C ASP A 26 -7.08 -6.60 11.21
N THR A 27 -6.35 -7.69 11.05
CA THR A 27 -6.39 -8.86 11.92
C THR A 27 -5.04 -9.08 12.59
N ASP A 28 -4.19 -8.05 12.66
CA ASP A 28 -2.87 -8.10 13.29
C ASP A 28 -2.99 -8.28 14.81
N LEU A 29 -2.82 -9.53 15.25
CA LEU A 29 -2.88 -9.91 16.66
C LEU A 29 -1.72 -9.36 17.51
N THR A 30 -0.70 -8.76 16.89
CA THR A 30 0.37 -8.09 17.65
C THR A 30 -0.10 -6.77 18.25
N GLN A 31 -1.14 -6.15 17.68
CA GLN A 31 -1.69 -4.88 18.13
C GLN A 31 -2.96 -5.06 18.97
N GLU A 32 -3.81 -6.03 18.61
CA GLU A 32 -5.11 -6.24 19.27
C GLU A 32 -5.39 -7.70 19.58
N SER A 33 -6.21 -7.95 20.61
CA SER A 33 -6.65 -9.31 20.91
C SER A 33 -7.68 -9.80 19.89
N LYS A 34 -7.78 -11.12 19.73
CA LYS A 34 -8.76 -11.76 18.84
C LYS A 34 -10.20 -11.32 19.14
N ASP A 35 -10.54 -11.14 20.41
CA ASP A 35 -11.89 -10.73 20.82
C ASP A 35 -12.18 -9.28 20.47
N ALA A 36 -11.17 -8.39 20.53
CA ALA A 36 -11.31 -6.99 20.10
C ALA A 36 -11.55 -6.90 18.59
N VAL A 37 -10.80 -7.66 17.78
CA VAL A 37 -11.01 -7.73 16.32
C VAL A 37 -12.42 -8.25 16.00
N ARG A 38 -12.87 -9.33 16.66
CA ARG A 38 -14.23 -9.86 16.50
C ARG A 38 -15.31 -8.84 16.87
N LEU A 39 -15.12 -8.11 17.96
CA LEU A 39 -16.06 -7.08 18.40
C LEU A 39 -16.16 -5.95 17.36
N ARG A 40 -15.02 -5.53 16.80
CA ARG A 40 -14.96 -4.51 15.74
C ARG A 40 -15.69 -4.98 14.47
N VAL A 41 -15.45 -6.21 14.03
CA VAL A 41 -16.15 -6.79 12.88
C VAL A 41 -17.66 -6.77 13.12
N ARG A 42 -18.11 -7.20 14.30
CA ARG A 42 -19.53 -7.14 14.66
C ARG A 42 -20.08 -5.73 14.67
N SER A 43 -19.30 -4.74 15.10
CA SER A 43 -19.72 -3.34 15.03
C SER A 43 -19.92 -2.89 13.59
N LEU A 44 -18.96 -3.19 12.70
CA LEU A 44 -19.05 -2.83 11.28
C LEU A 44 -20.23 -3.50 10.58
N LEU A 45 -20.48 -4.78 10.89
CA LEU A 45 -21.57 -5.57 10.29
C LEU A 45 -22.96 -5.20 10.84
N LYS A 46 -23.04 -4.55 12.01
CA LYS A 46 -24.33 -4.05 12.53
C LYS A 46 -24.85 -2.87 11.72
N ASP A 47 -23.95 -2.07 11.15
CA ASP A 47 -24.29 -0.85 10.41
C ASP A 47 -24.80 -1.15 8.98
N THR A 48 -24.83 -2.42 8.58
CA THR A 48 -25.16 -2.86 7.20
C THR A 48 -26.67 -2.97 6.94
N GLY A 49 -27.50 -3.02 7.98
CA GLY A 49 -28.96 -3.21 7.88
C GLY A 49 -29.40 -4.69 7.83
N GLN A 50 -30.68 -4.96 8.10
CA GLN A 50 -31.20 -6.34 8.21
C GLN A 50 -31.25 -7.10 6.88
N GLU A 51 -31.22 -6.40 5.75
CA GLU A 51 -31.32 -7.00 4.41
C GLU A 51 -30.10 -7.86 4.04
N TYR A 52 -28.96 -7.66 4.69
CA TYR A 52 -27.70 -8.39 4.45
C TYR A 52 -27.41 -9.44 5.52
N LYS A 53 -28.43 -9.87 6.26
CA LYS A 53 -28.24 -10.81 7.38
C LYS A 53 -27.54 -12.10 6.96
N ASP A 54 -27.89 -12.65 5.79
CA ASP A 54 -27.29 -13.88 5.28
C ASP A 54 -25.80 -13.70 4.94
N ASP A 55 -25.42 -12.54 4.40
CA ASP A 55 -24.02 -12.16 4.16
C ASP A 55 -23.24 -12.02 5.46
N VAL A 56 -23.83 -11.39 6.48
CA VAL A 56 -23.25 -11.23 7.80
C VAL A 56 -23.01 -12.59 8.46
N GLU A 57 -23.99 -13.49 8.41
CA GLU A 57 -23.86 -14.85 8.98
C GLU A 57 -22.75 -15.66 8.26
N ALA A 58 -22.63 -15.54 6.94
CA ALA A 58 -21.55 -16.18 6.18
C ALA A 58 -20.16 -15.68 6.62
N ILE A 59 -20.00 -14.36 6.79
CA ILE A 59 -18.76 -13.73 7.25
C ILE A 59 -18.41 -14.17 8.67
N GLU A 60 -19.38 -14.13 9.60
CA GLU A 60 -19.15 -14.56 10.98
C GLU A 60 -18.76 -16.04 11.06
N ARG A 61 -19.38 -16.90 10.25
CA ARG A 61 -19.04 -18.33 10.15
C ARG A 61 -17.60 -18.51 9.66
N TYR A 62 -17.20 -17.82 8.60
CA TYR A 62 -15.82 -17.89 8.09
C TYR A 62 -14.80 -17.49 9.16
N LEU A 63 -15.03 -16.37 9.86
CA LEU A 63 -14.15 -15.89 10.94
C LEU A 63 -14.12 -16.80 12.18
N ALA A 64 -15.18 -17.57 12.40
CA ALA A 64 -15.28 -18.51 13.51
C ALA A 64 -14.51 -19.81 13.24
N TYR A 65 -14.60 -20.35 12.02
CA TYR A 65 -14.20 -21.73 11.73
C TYR A 65 -13.07 -21.89 10.70
N GLU A 66 -12.93 -20.96 9.74
CA GLU A 66 -12.06 -21.15 8.58
C GLU A 66 -10.86 -20.19 8.55
N PHE A 67 -11.00 -19.00 9.15
CA PHE A 67 -9.96 -17.97 9.08
C PHE A 67 -8.73 -18.31 9.94
N ASP A 68 -7.56 -18.28 9.29
CA ASP A 68 -6.26 -18.36 9.95
C ASP A 68 -5.88 -17.00 10.57
N TRP A 69 -5.99 -16.93 11.90
CA TRP A 69 -5.68 -15.74 12.69
C TRP A 69 -4.20 -15.37 12.72
N MET A 70 -3.30 -16.19 12.15
CA MET A 70 -1.90 -15.82 11.95
C MET A 70 -1.70 -14.81 10.81
N LYS A 71 -2.72 -14.62 9.97
CA LYS A 71 -2.69 -13.65 8.87
C LYS A 71 -3.13 -12.27 9.39
N PRO A 72 -2.30 -11.23 9.25
CA PRO A 72 -2.59 -9.89 9.77
C PRO A 72 -3.61 -9.09 8.94
N GLY A 73 -4.00 -9.56 7.75
CA GLY A 73 -5.04 -8.92 6.95
C GLY A 73 -6.02 -9.91 6.34
N LEU A 74 -7.25 -9.45 6.14
CA LEU A 74 -8.31 -10.22 5.51
C LEU A 74 -9.18 -9.33 4.63
N VAL A 75 -9.53 -9.85 3.45
CA VAL A 75 -10.53 -9.25 2.56
C VAL A 75 -11.62 -10.27 2.30
N ILE A 76 -12.88 -9.88 2.42
CA ILE A 76 -14.04 -10.71 2.11
C ILE A 76 -14.96 -9.97 1.16
N PHE A 77 -15.43 -10.67 0.14
CA PHE A 77 -16.55 -10.27 -0.68
C PHE A 77 -17.68 -11.27 -0.51
N SER A 78 -18.88 -10.76 -0.21
CA SER A 78 -20.07 -11.57 -0.01
C SER A 78 -21.24 -10.97 -0.78
N CYS A 79 -22.00 -11.83 -1.46
CA CYS A 79 -23.30 -11.52 -2.02
C CYS A 79 -24.16 -12.80 -1.96
N ALA A 80 -24.90 -12.95 -0.87
CA ALA A 80 -25.73 -14.12 -0.58
C ALA A 80 -26.80 -14.34 -1.66
N ALA A 81 -27.38 -13.25 -2.19
CA ALA A 81 -28.36 -13.28 -3.28
C ALA A 81 -27.84 -13.98 -4.56
N GLN A 82 -26.52 -14.00 -4.77
CA GLN A 82 -25.89 -14.71 -5.89
C GLN A 82 -25.06 -15.92 -5.47
N SER A 83 -25.13 -16.35 -4.20
CA SER A 83 -24.26 -17.39 -3.63
C SER A 83 -22.77 -17.12 -3.86
N PHE A 84 -22.38 -15.84 -3.86
CA PHE A 84 -21.01 -15.41 -4.08
C PHE A 84 -20.35 -15.14 -2.73
N PHE A 85 -19.30 -15.89 -2.40
CA PHE A 85 -18.48 -15.65 -1.22
C PHE A 85 -17.02 -15.88 -1.59
N SER A 86 -16.16 -14.92 -1.30
CA SER A 86 -14.72 -14.99 -1.59
C SER A 86 -13.94 -14.32 -0.48
N ALA A 87 -13.05 -15.08 0.17
CA ALA A 87 -12.21 -14.60 1.25
C ALA A 87 -10.72 -14.74 0.88
N TYR A 88 -9.96 -13.67 1.11
CA TYR A 88 -8.55 -13.54 0.77
C TYR A 88 -7.75 -13.10 2.00
N PRO A 89 -7.14 -14.04 2.75
CA PRO A 89 -6.18 -13.70 3.78
C PRO A 89 -4.88 -13.12 3.17
N ALA A 90 -4.27 -12.17 3.86
CA ALA A 90 -3.04 -11.50 3.42
C ALA A 90 -2.01 -11.38 4.55
N ASN A 91 -0.72 -11.31 4.17
CA ASN A 91 0.39 -11.05 5.10
C ASN A 91 0.61 -9.56 5.39
N VAL A 92 -0.33 -8.71 4.99
CA VAL A 92 -0.33 -7.28 5.26
C VAL A 92 -1.69 -6.90 5.79
N ALA A 93 -1.71 -6.20 6.93
CA ALA A 93 -2.94 -5.66 7.49
C ALA A 93 -3.56 -4.61 6.55
N PHE A 94 -4.88 -4.73 6.35
CA PHE A 94 -5.68 -3.73 5.66
C PHE A 94 -6.32 -2.80 6.68
N ARG A 95 -6.65 -1.58 6.26
CA ARG A 95 -7.50 -0.72 7.09
C ARG A 95 -8.90 -1.31 7.18
N ASN A 96 -9.42 -1.42 8.39
CA ASN A 96 -10.79 -1.85 8.67
C ASN A 96 -11.81 -1.00 7.91
N ARG A 97 -12.59 -1.61 7.00
CA ARG A 97 -13.66 -0.93 6.26
C ARG A 97 -14.70 -1.91 5.73
N LEU A 98 -15.92 -1.42 5.62
CA LEU A 98 -17.05 -2.10 5.02
C LEU A 98 -17.63 -1.22 3.90
N ARG A 99 -17.83 -1.79 2.71
CA ARG A 99 -18.43 -1.13 1.55
C ARG A 99 -19.53 -2.00 0.96
N LEU A 100 -20.66 -1.38 0.65
CA LEU A 100 -21.76 -1.97 -0.09
C LEU A 100 -21.82 -1.29 -1.45
N GLY A 101 -21.96 -2.07 -2.51
CA GLY A 101 -22.14 -1.52 -3.84
C GLY A 101 -22.50 -2.57 -4.87
N LYS A 102 -22.96 -2.15 -6.05
CA LYS A 102 -23.36 -3.07 -7.13
C LYS A 102 -22.20 -3.92 -7.70
N LYS A 103 -20.97 -3.50 -7.42
CA LYS A 103 -19.72 -4.17 -7.80
C LYS A 103 -18.81 -4.35 -6.58
N PRO A 104 -17.95 -5.38 -6.55
CA PRO A 104 -16.97 -5.55 -5.50
C PRO A 104 -16.03 -4.33 -5.43
N TYR A 105 -15.80 -3.83 -4.22
CA TYR A 105 -14.94 -2.67 -4.00
C TYR A 105 -13.46 -3.08 -4.03
N VAL A 106 -12.89 -3.30 -5.22
CA VAL A 106 -11.54 -3.89 -5.38
C VAL A 106 -10.39 -2.90 -5.23
N LYS A 107 -10.66 -1.60 -5.09
CA LYS A 107 -9.62 -0.57 -5.12
C LYS A 107 -8.49 -0.79 -4.08
N PRO A 108 -8.75 -1.13 -2.81
CA PRO A 108 -7.67 -1.43 -1.88
C PRO A 108 -6.83 -2.66 -2.30
N LEU A 109 -7.40 -3.61 -3.04
CA LEU A 109 -6.66 -4.74 -3.62
C LEU A 109 -5.77 -4.33 -4.80
N THR A 110 -6.23 -3.41 -5.64
CA THR A 110 -5.38 -2.86 -6.71
C THR A 110 -4.17 -2.15 -6.12
N HIS A 111 -4.38 -1.30 -5.11
CA HIS A 111 -3.29 -0.66 -4.36
C HIS A 111 -2.37 -1.69 -3.70
N PHE A 112 -2.95 -2.74 -3.12
CA PHE A 112 -2.17 -3.83 -2.53
C PHE A 112 -1.27 -4.53 -3.55
N LEU A 113 -1.82 -4.89 -4.71
CA LEU A 113 -1.06 -5.50 -5.81
C LEU A 113 -0.01 -4.56 -6.41
N ASP A 114 -0.25 -3.26 -6.43
CA ASP A 114 0.73 -2.33 -7.02
C ASP A 114 1.85 -1.96 -6.05
N PHE A 115 1.51 -1.73 -4.78
CA PHE A 115 2.44 -1.21 -3.78
C PHE A 115 3.15 -2.27 -2.96
N TYR A 116 2.54 -3.45 -2.77
CA TYR A 116 3.14 -4.53 -1.98
C TYR A 116 3.64 -5.69 -2.85
N ALA A 117 3.53 -5.60 -4.18
CA ALA A 117 4.11 -6.60 -5.07
C ALA A 117 5.62 -6.43 -5.24
N HIS A 118 6.30 -7.57 -5.26
CA HIS A 118 7.69 -7.76 -5.67
C HIS A 118 8.64 -6.68 -5.15
N TYR A 119 8.95 -6.78 -3.86
CA TYR A 119 9.98 -5.97 -3.23
C TYR A 119 11.10 -6.85 -2.66
N GLY A 120 12.32 -6.34 -2.76
CA GLY A 120 13.51 -7.01 -2.26
C GLY A 120 14.05 -6.33 -1.00
N VAL A 121 14.69 -7.12 -0.13
CA VAL A 121 15.52 -6.59 0.95
C VAL A 121 16.90 -7.19 0.84
N ILE A 122 17.93 -6.33 0.87
CA ILE A 122 19.33 -6.75 0.95
C ILE A 122 19.88 -6.30 2.29
N MET A 123 20.21 -7.27 3.14
CA MET A 123 20.98 -7.00 4.36
C MET A 123 22.45 -7.14 4.01
N VAL A 124 23.26 -6.15 4.37
CA VAL A 124 24.69 -6.12 4.04
C VAL A 124 25.53 -5.67 5.23
N ASP A 125 26.62 -6.39 5.45
CA ASP A 125 27.67 -6.07 6.41
C ASP A 125 29.06 -6.27 5.76
N ARG A 126 30.14 -5.95 6.47
CA ARG A 126 31.53 -6.07 6.00
C ARG A 126 31.94 -7.50 5.67
N VAL A 127 31.25 -8.49 6.25
CA VAL A 127 31.55 -9.93 6.05
C VAL A 127 30.67 -10.54 4.97
N GLY A 128 29.39 -10.19 4.87
CA GLY A 128 28.46 -10.90 3.99
C GLY A 128 27.16 -10.14 3.74
N ALA A 129 26.26 -10.80 3.01
CA ALA A 129 24.95 -10.26 2.69
C ALA A 129 23.88 -11.35 2.68
N ARG A 130 22.65 -10.96 3.01
CA ARG A 130 21.43 -11.78 2.93
C ARG A 130 20.44 -11.08 2.01
N PHE A 131 19.78 -11.85 1.17
CA PHE A 131 18.83 -11.38 0.17
C PHE A 131 17.48 -12.00 0.46
N PHE A 132 16.44 -11.18 0.40
CA PHE A 132 15.06 -11.58 0.58
C PHE A 132 14.23 -11.04 -0.57
N GLU A 133 13.38 -11.90 -1.12
CA GLU A 133 12.34 -11.50 -2.05
C GLU A 133 10.99 -11.67 -1.37
N PHE A 134 10.22 -10.60 -1.36
CA PHE A 134 8.87 -10.60 -0.84
C PHE A 134 7.87 -10.22 -1.95
N HIS A 135 6.70 -10.85 -1.88
CA HIS A 135 5.54 -10.46 -2.68
C HIS A 135 4.32 -10.45 -1.76
N LEU A 136 3.59 -9.33 -1.71
CA LEU A 136 2.38 -9.16 -0.91
C LEU A 136 2.56 -9.48 0.59
N GLY A 137 3.77 -9.21 1.12
CA GLY A 137 4.14 -9.52 2.50
C GLY A 137 4.51 -10.99 2.75
N GLU A 138 4.51 -11.85 1.73
CA GLU A 138 4.98 -13.24 1.82
C GLU A 138 6.42 -13.35 1.34
N LEU A 139 7.27 -14.10 2.04
CA LEU A 139 8.61 -14.42 1.57
C LEU A 139 8.50 -15.42 0.42
N LEU A 140 9.00 -15.05 -0.75
CA LEU A 140 9.06 -15.96 -1.91
C LEU A 140 10.37 -16.74 -1.94
N ASP A 141 11.48 -16.06 -1.64
CA ASP A 141 12.80 -16.65 -1.76
C ASP A 141 13.81 -15.92 -0.87
N THR A 142 14.82 -16.65 -0.41
CA THR A 142 15.93 -16.09 0.36
C THR A 142 17.24 -16.75 -0.01
N ALA A 143 18.29 -15.94 -0.09
CA ALA A 143 19.64 -16.40 -0.32
C ALA A 143 20.62 -15.61 0.56
N GLY A 144 21.84 -16.10 0.68
CA GLY A 144 22.87 -15.38 1.41
C GLY A 144 24.26 -15.77 0.93
N ILE A 145 25.20 -14.86 1.13
CA ILE A 145 26.62 -15.09 0.89
C ILE A 145 27.40 -14.57 2.08
N MET A 146 28.34 -15.39 2.55
CA MET A 146 29.31 -15.01 3.58
C MET A 146 30.68 -14.97 2.91
N GLY A 147 31.35 -13.83 3.04
CA GLY A 147 32.72 -13.61 2.60
C GLY A 147 33.72 -13.97 3.71
N GLU A 148 34.97 -13.54 3.52
CA GLU A 148 36.05 -13.79 4.47
C GLU A 148 35.86 -12.96 5.76
N GLU A 149 36.10 -13.59 6.92
CA GLU A 149 35.91 -12.95 8.23
C GLU A 149 36.89 -11.78 8.43
N VAL A 150 36.36 -10.58 8.65
CA VAL A 150 37.17 -9.38 8.93
C VAL A 150 37.56 -9.37 10.42
N ARG A 151 38.68 -10.03 10.76
CA ARG A 151 39.19 -10.02 12.14
C ARG A 151 39.78 -8.66 12.50
N LYS A 152 39.10 -7.90 13.35
CA LYS A 152 39.68 -6.72 14.02
C LYS A 152 40.80 -7.17 14.97
N VAL A 153 42.05 -6.85 14.66
CA VAL A 153 43.14 -7.05 15.62
C VAL A 153 43.02 -6.00 16.73
N LYS A 154 42.64 -6.41 17.94
CA LYS A 154 42.61 -5.52 19.13
C LYS A 154 43.98 -4.87 19.29
N ARG A 155 44.05 -3.53 19.23
CA ARG A 155 45.19 -2.76 19.77
C ARG A 155 45.21 -2.92 21.29
N GLY A 156 45.79 -4.00 21.77
CA GLY A 156 46.15 -4.19 23.18
C GLY A 156 47.44 -3.42 23.49
N GLY A 157 47.40 -2.57 24.51
CA GLY A 157 48.57 -1.87 25.02
C GLY A 157 49.61 -2.84 25.58
N GLY A 158 50.88 -2.58 25.29
CA GLY A 158 52.01 -3.36 25.80
C GLY A 158 53.16 -3.43 24.80
N SER A 159 54.02 -2.39 24.84
CA SER A 159 55.42 -2.39 24.43
C SER A 159 55.87 -3.38 23.32
N THR A 160 55.86 -2.93 22.07
CA THR A 160 56.89 -3.34 21.10
C THR A 160 57.29 -2.13 20.25
N THR A 161 58.52 -1.72 20.51
CA THR A 161 59.40 -0.86 19.72
C THR A 161 59.19 -1.00 18.20
N GLY A 162 58.92 0.12 17.53
CA GLY A 162 59.62 0.44 16.28
C GLY A 162 59.02 0.05 14.92
N ILE A 163 57.73 -0.30 14.78
CA ILE A 163 57.15 -0.49 13.43
C ILE A 163 56.04 0.54 13.16
N ARG A 164 56.26 1.38 12.15
CA ARG A 164 55.27 2.25 11.48
C ARG A 164 54.21 1.40 10.74
N GLY A 165 53.54 0.48 11.43
CA GLY A 165 52.74 -0.61 10.84
C GLY A 165 51.22 -0.51 11.04
N GLY A 166 50.74 0.55 11.69
CA GLY A 166 49.30 0.71 11.96
C GLY A 166 48.44 1.00 10.72
N ALA A 167 49.05 1.54 9.65
CA ALA A 167 48.34 1.88 8.41
C ALA A 167 48.06 0.65 7.52
N GLY A 168 48.99 -0.31 7.45
CA GLY A 168 48.88 -1.47 6.56
C GLY A 168 47.84 -2.51 7.02
N VAL A 169 47.62 -2.66 8.33
CA VAL A 169 46.59 -3.59 8.87
C VAL A 169 45.18 -3.05 8.60
N ALA A 170 44.97 -1.75 8.85
CA ALA A 170 43.69 -1.09 8.55
C ALA A 170 43.37 -1.12 7.04
N GLN A 171 44.37 -0.89 6.17
CA GLN A 171 44.19 -0.99 4.71
C GLN A 171 43.81 -2.40 4.26
N ARG A 172 44.38 -3.44 4.86
CA ARG A 172 44.06 -4.84 4.53
C ARG A 172 42.65 -5.24 5.00
N GLU A 173 42.22 -4.76 6.16
CA GLU A 173 40.84 -4.94 6.65
C GLU A 173 39.82 -4.27 5.71
N GLU A 174 40.12 -3.05 5.25
CA GLU A 174 39.30 -2.30 4.28
C GLU A 174 39.20 -3.03 2.93
N GLU A 175 40.33 -3.56 2.44
CA GLU A 175 40.40 -4.25 1.15
C GLU A 175 39.59 -5.57 1.15
N ILE A 176 39.66 -6.34 2.25
CA ILE A 176 38.85 -7.56 2.42
C ILE A 176 37.37 -7.21 2.48
N ALA A 177 36.99 -6.19 3.27
CA ALA A 177 35.60 -5.75 3.35
C ALA A 177 35.07 -5.30 1.97
N GLN A 178 35.84 -4.51 1.22
CA GLN A 178 35.45 -4.12 -0.14
C GLN A 178 35.31 -5.31 -1.09
N ARG A 179 36.20 -6.30 -1.00
CA ARG A 179 36.10 -7.52 -1.80
C ARG A 179 34.82 -8.31 -1.48
N ASN A 180 34.50 -8.46 -0.20
CA ASN A 180 33.26 -9.10 0.26
C ASN A 180 32.02 -8.35 -0.27
N LEU A 181 32.00 -7.02 -0.19
CA LEU A 181 30.91 -6.20 -0.71
C LEU A 181 30.73 -6.35 -2.24
N ARG A 182 31.82 -6.40 -3.01
CA ARG A 182 31.75 -6.65 -4.46
C ARG A 182 31.18 -8.03 -4.77
N GLN A 183 31.58 -9.06 -4.03
CA GLN A 183 31.02 -10.41 -4.18
C GLN A 183 29.54 -10.44 -3.83
N ALA A 184 29.14 -9.76 -2.75
CA ALA A 184 27.74 -9.60 -2.37
C ALA A 184 26.92 -8.88 -3.45
N ALA A 185 27.47 -7.83 -4.08
CA ALA A 185 26.77 -7.11 -5.15
C ALA A 185 26.57 -7.99 -6.39
N ALA A 186 27.58 -8.78 -6.76
CA ALA A 186 27.46 -9.75 -7.85
C ALA A 186 26.46 -10.88 -7.53
N ALA A 187 26.39 -11.33 -6.28
CA ALA A 187 25.42 -12.31 -5.83
C ALA A 187 23.99 -11.74 -5.83
N ALA A 188 23.81 -10.49 -5.36
CA ALA A 188 22.54 -9.79 -5.42
C ALA A 188 22.04 -9.65 -6.86
N GLN A 189 22.93 -9.27 -7.79
CA GLN A 189 22.59 -9.19 -9.20
C GLN A 189 22.08 -10.53 -9.74
N LYS A 190 22.75 -11.64 -9.41
CA LYS A 190 22.31 -12.98 -9.84
C LYS A 190 20.97 -13.37 -9.24
N PHE A 191 20.78 -13.10 -7.94
CA PHE A 191 19.55 -13.41 -7.24
C PHE A 191 18.35 -12.65 -7.81
N PHE A 192 18.54 -11.38 -8.17
CA PHE A 192 17.47 -10.51 -8.68
C PHE A 192 17.39 -10.42 -10.22
N ALA A 193 18.24 -11.13 -10.97
CA ALA A 193 18.31 -11.01 -12.44
C ALA A 193 17.01 -11.39 -13.17
N HIS A 194 16.24 -12.33 -12.61
CA HIS A 194 15.02 -12.86 -13.20
C HIS A 194 13.77 -12.53 -12.38
N LYS A 195 13.87 -11.55 -11.48
CA LYS A 195 12.82 -11.18 -10.54
C LYS A 195 12.32 -9.78 -10.86
N ASP A 196 11.01 -9.60 -10.95
CA ASP A 196 10.36 -8.33 -11.31
C ASP A 196 10.30 -7.35 -10.13
N ILE A 197 11.45 -7.02 -9.56
CA ILE A 197 11.53 -6.17 -8.38
C ILE A 197 11.26 -4.71 -8.73
N ARG A 198 10.19 -4.19 -8.13
CA ARG A 198 9.78 -2.79 -8.25
C ARG A 198 10.45 -1.91 -7.19
N ARG A 199 10.78 -2.48 -6.03
CA ARG A 199 11.33 -1.76 -4.87
C ARG A 199 12.37 -2.59 -4.14
N LEU A 200 13.48 -1.95 -3.78
CA LEU A 200 14.60 -2.58 -3.09
C LEU A 200 14.91 -1.78 -1.82
N PHE A 201 15.03 -2.46 -0.69
CA PHE A 201 15.48 -1.86 0.55
C PHE A 201 16.85 -2.41 0.93
N LEU A 202 17.76 -1.52 1.35
CA LEU A 202 19.08 -1.92 1.85
C LEU A 202 19.10 -1.81 3.38
N ALA A 203 19.54 -2.86 4.05
CA ALA A 203 19.67 -2.90 5.50
C ALA A 203 21.13 -3.08 5.92
N GLY A 204 21.60 -2.28 6.86
CA GLY A 204 22.96 -2.38 7.39
C GLY A 204 23.43 -1.07 8.02
N THR A 205 24.73 -0.95 8.28
CA THR A 205 25.31 0.33 8.74
C THR A 205 25.31 1.35 7.60
N ALA A 206 25.17 2.64 7.92
CA ALA A 206 25.16 3.71 6.92
C ALA A 206 26.42 3.67 6.01
N GLU A 207 27.59 3.37 6.58
CA GLU A 207 28.84 3.23 5.84
C GLU A 207 28.80 2.05 4.85
N THR A 208 28.41 0.85 5.32
CA THR A 208 28.39 -0.35 4.46
C THR A 208 27.34 -0.24 3.37
N VAL A 209 26.17 0.32 3.68
CA VAL A 209 25.09 0.53 2.71
C VAL A 209 25.50 1.52 1.62
N ALA A 210 26.18 2.63 1.99
CA ALA A 210 26.66 3.60 1.01
C ALA A 210 27.67 2.98 0.04
N LEU A 211 28.68 2.26 0.55
CA LEU A 211 29.66 1.57 -0.29
C LEU A 211 29.02 0.49 -1.17
N PHE A 212 28.09 -0.28 -0.60
CA PHE A 212 27.40 -1.35 -1.33
C PHE A 212 26.50 -0.80 -2.45
N ARG A 213 25.82 0.32 -2.20
CA ARG A 213 24.98 1.00 -3.19
C ARG A 213 25.75 1.34 -4.47
N ASP A 214 26.96 1.86 -4.32
CA ASP A 214 27.81 2.25 -5.46
C ASP A 214 28.30 1.02 -6.26
N MET A 215 28.37 -0.15 -5.63
CA MET A 215 28.79 -1.41 -6.25
C MET A 215 27.64 -2.17 -6.92
N LEU A 216 26.38 -1.81 -6.64
CA LEU A 216 25.22 -2.46 -7.26
C LEU A 216 25.09 -2.08 -8.74
N PRO A 217 24.54 -2.97 -9.59
CA PRO A 217 24.17 -2.62 -10.96
C PRO A 217 23.16 -1.48 -11.01
N LYS A 218 23.22 -0.64 -12.05
CA LYS A 218 22.32 0.52 -12.24
C LYS A 218 20.84 0.14 -12.17
N GLN A 219 20.46 -1.03 -12.67
CA GLN A 219 19.08 -1.52 -12.61
C GLN A 219 18.59 -1.68 -11.16
N LEU A 220 19.41 -2.27 -10.28
CA LEU A 220 19.05 -2.44 -8.87
C LEU A 220 19.12 -1.10 -8.13
N GLN A 221 20.08 -0.23 -8.48
CA GLN A 221 20.17 1.11 -7.90
C GLN A 221 18.90 1.94 -8.17
N SER A 222 18.32 1.85 -9.36
CA SER A 222 17.07 2.57 -9.69
C SER A 222 15.85 2.06 -8.93
N CYS A 223 15.89 0.80 -8.45
CA CYS A 223 14.80 0.24 -7.65
C CYS A 223 14.94 0.54 -6.15
N ILE A 224 16.04 1.16 -5.69
CA ILE A 224 16.25 1.45 -4.26
C ILE A 224 15.19 2.44 -3.77
N ALA A 225 14.29 1.96 -2.92
CA ALA A 225 13.22 2.74 -2.33
C ALA A 225 13.59 3.30 -0.94
N GLY A 226 14.58 2.71 -0.25
CA GLY A 226 15.00 3.18 1.06
C GLY A 226 16.11 2.35 1.69
N THR A 227 16.59 2.81 2.85
CA THR A 227 17.64 2.14 3.62
C THR A 227 17.32 2.16 5.11
N PHE A 228 17.69 1.13 5.86
CA PHE A 228 17.46 1.07 7.30
C PHE A 228 18.55 0.33 8.06
N ALA A 229 18.66 0.57 9.36
CA ALA A 229 19.58 -0.16 10.21
C ALA A 229 18.90 -1.43 10.75
N LEU A 230 19.52 -2.58 10.54
CA LEU A 230 19.09 -3.85 11.11
C LEU A 230 20.30 -4.76 11.32
N ASP A 231 20.28 -5.57 12.38
CA ASP A 231 21.34 -6.55 12.67
C ASP A 231 21.33 -7.67 11.62
N MET A 232 22.50 -8.11 11.15
CA MET A 232 22.63 -9.18 10.15
C MET A 232 21.99 -10.50 10.61
N ASN A 233 21.90 -10.73 11.92
CA ASN A 233 21.29 -11.92 12.53
C ASN A 233 19.77 -11.78 12.72
N ALA A 234 19.17 -10.65 12.35
CA ALA A 234 17.73 -10.48 12.45
C ALA A 234 16.98 -11.59 11.68
N GLY A 235 15.89 -12.05 12.28
CA GLY A 235 15.03 -13.06 11.70
C GLY A 235 14.22 -12.49 10.53
N GLU A 236 13.74 -13.37 9.64
CA GLU A 236 12.89 -13.00 8.51
C GLU A 236 11.69 -12.12 8.94
N HIS A 237 11.06 -12.46 10.07
CA HIS A 237 9.91 -11.74 10.59
C HIS A 237 10.23 -10.25 10.85
N GLU A 238 11.39 -9.97 11.43
CA GLU A 238 11.82 -8.61 11.75
C GLU A 238 12.20 -7.84 10.48
N VAL A 239 12.89 -8.49 9.54
CA VAL A 239 13.21 -7.94 8.22
C VAL A 239 11.94 -7.55 7.47
N ARG A 240 10.96 -8.46 7.44
CA ARG A 240 9.67 -8.24 6.80
C ARG A 240 8.92 -7.08 7.45
N ALA A 241 8.82 -7.06 8.78
CA ALA A 241 8.12 -6.00 9.51
C ALA A 241 8.72 -4.62 9.20
N ARG A 242 10.05 -4.49 9.26
CA ARG A 242 10.75 -3.24 8.91
C ARG A 242 10.53 -2.82 7.46
N ALA A 243 10.61 -3.76 6.51
CA ALA A 243 10.37 -3.46 5.10
C ALA A 243 8.92 -3.02 4.84
N LEU A 244 7.93 -3.64 5.49
CA LEU A 244 6.52 -3.23 5.40
C LEU A 244 6.29 -1.83 5.97
N THR A 245 6.96 -1.47 7.08
CA THR A 245 6.90 -0.10 7.63
C THR A 245 7.42 0.92 6.63
N LEU A 246 8.60 0.69 6.04
CA LEU A 246 9.17 1.59 5.04
C LEU A 246 8.31 1.70 3.78
N LEU A 247 7.68 0.60 3.34
CA LEU A 247 6.73 0.63 2.23
C LEU A 247 5.53 1.53 2.51
N ARG A 248 5.00 1.47 3.74
CA ARG A 248 3.89 2.33 4.19
C ARG A 248 4.30 3.80 4.23
N GLU A 249 5.47 4.09 4.80
CA GLU A 249 6.03 5.45 4.86
C GLU A 249 6.25 6.02 3.45
N ALA A 250 6.88 5.25 2.56
CA ALA A 250 7.08 5.66 1.17
C ALA A 250 5.77 5.90 0.42
N ASN A 251 4.73 5.12 0.71
CA ASN A 251 3.40 5.35 0.14
C ASN A 251 2.75 6.62 0.69
N ALA A 252 2.82 6.85 2.01
CA ALA A 252 2.29 8.05 2.65
C ALA A 252 2.98 9.32 2.13
N GLU A 253 4.29 9.30 1.92
CA GLU A 253 5.04 10.41 1.32
C GLU A 253 4.63 10.69 -0.13
N ARG A 254 4.32 9.64 -0.91
CA ARG A 254 3.83 9.78 -2.29
C ARG A 254 2.44 10.42 -2.30
N GLU A 255 1.55 9.94 -1.45
CA GLU A 255 0.19 10.47 -1.27
C GLU A 255 0.24 11.94 -0.85
N ALA A 256 1.07 12.29 0.14
CA ALA A 256 1.27 13.68 0.58
C ALA A 256 1.78 14.57 -0.56
N ARG A 257 2.77 14.11 -1.34
CA ARG A 257 3.25 14.84 -2.53
C ARG A 257 2.18 15.02 -3.60
N MET A 258 1.29 14.05 -3.76
CA MET A 258 0.16 14.17 -4.69
C MET A 258 -0.83 15.24 -4.23
N VAL A 259 -1.18 15.25 -2.94
CA VAL A 259 -2.07 16.27 -2.33
C VAL A 259 -1.45 17.66 -2.47
N ASP A 260 -0.18 17.83 -2.12
CA ASP A 260 0.54 19.11 -2.23
C ASP A 260 0.55 19.62 -3.68
N LYS A 261 0.84 18.73 -4.64
CA LYS A 261 0.79 19.06 -6.06
C LYS A 261 -0.61 19.51 -6.49
N MET A 262 -1.66 18.80 -6.05
CA MET A 262 -3.05 19.14 -6.36
C MET A 262 -3.42 20.53 -5.82
N ILE A 263 -3.14 20.77 -4.53
CA ILE A 263 -3.44 22.06 -3.87
C ILE A 263 -2.67 23.19 -4.56
N THR A 264 -1.35 23.03 -4.75
CA THR A 264 -0.51 24.05 -5.41
C THR A 264 -0.97 24.35 -6.84
N THR A 265 -1.39 23.33 -7.59
CA THR A 265 -1.88 23.52 -8.96
C THR A 265 -3.24 24.25 -8.97
N ALA A 266 -4.14 23.91 -8.04
CA ALA A 266 -5.43 24.55 -7.91
C ALA A 266 -5.29 26.02 -7.50
N SER A 267 -4.41 26.33 -6.54
CA SER A 267 -4.13 27.72 -6.12
C SER A 267 -3.54 28.59 -7.24
N LYS A 268 -2.91 27.98 -8.24
CA LYS A 268 -2.37 28.67 -9.44
C LYS A 268 -3.38 28.78 -10.58
N GLY A 269 -4.62 28.30 -10.40
CA GLY A 269 -5.63 28.22 -11.46
C GLY A 269 -5.24 27.27 -12.60
N GLY A 270 -4.39 26.28 -12.32
CA GLY A 270 -4.01 25.24 -13.28
C GLY A 270 -5.04 24.10 -13.32
N ASN A 271 -4.63 22.97 -13.90
CA ASN A 271 -5.48 21.80 -14.12
C ASN A 271 -5.69 20.96 -12.84
N ALA A 272 -6.20 21.60 -11.78
CA ALA A 272 -6.58 20.96 -10.54
C ALA A 272 -7.73 21.72 -9.85
N ILE A 273 -8.59 20.98 -9.16
CA ILE A 273 -9.72 21.52 -8.39
C ILE A 273 -9.67 20.94 -6.97
N ILE A 274 -10.05 21.75 -5.99
CA ILE A 274 -10.22 21.35 -4.59
C ILE A 274 -11.65 21.66 -4.14
N GLY A 275 -12.16 20.87 -3.20
CA GLY A 275 -13.51 21.00 -2.66
C GLY A 275 -14.57 20.25 -3.47
N LEU A 276 -15.68 19.94 -2.80
CA LEU A 276 -16.71 19.03 -3.30
C LEU A 276 -17.40 19.52 -4.58
N ALA A 277 -17.96 20.74 -4.57
CA ALA A 277 -18.81 21.21 -5.67
C ALA A 277 -18.07 21.24 -7.02
N GLY A 278 -16.88 21.85 -7.06
CA GLY A 278 -16.08 21.90 -8.28
C GLY A 278 -15.58 20.53 -8.73
N THR A 279 -15.30 19.63 -7.78
CA THR A 279 -14.86 18.27 -8.12
C THR A 279 -16.00 17.45 -8.73
N LEU A 280 -17.21 17.49 -8.15
CA LEU A 280 -18.38 16.80 -8.70
C LEU A 280 -18.72 17.29 -10.11
N GLN A 281 -18.62 18.61 -10.34
CA GLN A 281 -18.79 19.17 -11.68
C GLN A 281 -17.73 18.63 -12.66
N ALA A 282 -16.46 18.62 -12.27
CA ALA A 282 -15.39 18.13 -13.15
C ALA A 282 -15.50 16.62 -13.46
N VAL A 283 -15.98 15.82 -12.49
CA VAL A 283 -16.29 14.39 -12.70
C VAL A 283 -17.45 14.25 -13.69
N SER A 284 -18.52 15.02 -13.50
CA SER A 284 -19.68 15.01 -14.41
C SER A 284 -19.28 15.35 -15.86
N GLU A 285 -18.32 16.26 -16.03
CA GLU A 285 -17.79 16.70 -17.33
C GLU A 285 -16.69 15.80 -17.91
N GLY A 286 -16.27 14.74 -17.22
CA GLY A 286 -15.25 13.80 -17.70
C GLY A 286 -13.83 14.36 -17.75
N ARG A 287 -13.56 15.45 -17.03
CA ARG A 287 -12.25 16.14 -17.05
C ARG A 287 -11.24 15.55 -16.10
N VAL A 288 -11.66 14.68 -15.18
CA VAL A 288 -10.80 14.17 -14.10
C VAL A 288 -9.80 13.14 -14.61
N GLN A 289 -8.52 13.41 -14.35
CA GLN A 289 -7.44 12.45 -14.52
C GLN A 289 -7.25 11.63 -13.24
N THR A 290 -7.23 12.29 -12.08
CA THR A 290 -7.04 11.64 -10.79
C THR A 290 -7.93 12.30 -9.74
N LEU A 291 -8.92 11.56 -9.27
CA LEU A 291 -9.79 11.96 -8.16
C LEU A 291 -9.10 11.61 -6.84
N VAL A 292 -8.90 12.59 -5.96
CA VAL A 292 -8.27 12.42 -4.65
C VAL A 292 -9.32 12.64 -3.57
N ILE A 293 -9.51 11.66 -2.70
CA ILE A 293 -10.57 11.67 -1.67
C ILE A 293 -9.96 11.31 -0.32
N SER A 294 -10.38 12.00 0.73
CA SER A 294 -10.04 11.63 2.10
C SER A 294 -10.78 10.35 2.49
N ASP A 295 -10.06 9.40 3.08
CA ASP A 295 -10.61 8.11 3.48
C ASP A 295 -11.79 8.28 4.46
N GLY A 296 -12.87 7.55 4.18
CA GLY A 296 -14.10 7.65 4.97
C GLY A 296 -14.96 8.89 4.69
N TYR A 297 -14.58 9.78 3.77
CA TYR A 297 -15.41 10.92 3.39
C TYR A 297 -16.69 10.45 2.67
N ARG A 298 -17.84 10.73 3.28
CA ARG A 298 -19.17 10.42 2.74
C ARG A 298 -20.06 11.64 2.94
N ILE A 299 -20.77 12.00 1.89
CA ILE A 299 -21.72 13.10 1.92
C ILE A 299 -22.91 12.71 1.04
N PRO A 300 -24.15 12.89 1.50
CA PRO A 300 -25.32 12.70 0.65
C PRO A 300 -25.32 13.76 -0.46
N GLY A 301 -25.97 13.49 -1.58
CA GLY A 301 -26.09 14.44 -2.69
C GLY A 301 -27.22 14.10 -3.64
N TYR A 302 -27.23 14.79 -4.77
CA TYR A 302 -28.21 14.59 -5.83
C TYR A 302 -27.51 14.17 -7.12
N ARG A 303 -28.11 13.23 -7.84
CA ARG A 303 -27.65 12.79 -9.16
C ARG A 303 -28.76 12.96 -10.20
N GLY A 304 -28.48 13.65 -11.30
CA GLY A 304 -29.39 13.77 -12.44
C GLY A 304 -29.56 12.42 -13.16
N GLN A 305 -30.79 12.03 -13.50
CA GLN A 305 -31.08 10.72 -14.09
C GLN A 305 -30.58 10.53 -15.54
N THR A 306 -30.48 11.62 -16.29
CA THR A 306 -30.24 11.74 -17.73
C THR A 306 -28.84 12.28 -18.00
N SER A 307 -28.43 13.36 -17.33
CA SER A 307 -27.10 13.97 -17.54
C SER A 307 -25.99 13.34 -16.69
N GLY A 308 -26.35 12.64 -15.61
CA GLY A 308 -25.39 12.15 -14.62
C GLY A 308 -24.73 13.28 -13.80
N MET A 309 -25.27 14.50 -13.85
CA MET A 309 -24.77 15.65 -13.09
C MET A 309 -24.90 15.39 -11.58
N MET A 310 -23.83 15.70 -10.84
CA MET A 310 -23.78 15.50 -9.39
C MET A 310 -23.75 16.83 -8.64
N LEU A 311 -24.62 16.96 -7.64
CA LEU A 311 -24.73 18.15 -6.80
C LEU A 311 -24.66 17.78 -5.31
N SER A 312 -24.07 18.68 -4.52
CA SER A 312 -24.07 18.58 -3.06
C SER A 312 -25.36 19.17 -2.48
N PHE A 313 -25.86 18.60 -1.37
CA PHE A 313 -27.07 19.08 -0.67
C PHE A 313 -27.07 20.57 -0.33
N ASN A 314 -25.90 21.15 -0.11
CA ASN A 314 -25.76 22.54 0.36
C ASN A 314 -25.52 23.55 -0.79
N GLY A 315 -25.54 23.10 -2.05
CA GLY A 315 -25.04 23.89 -3.18
C GLY A 315 -26.12 24.51 -4.08
N HIS A 316 -27.19 23.78 -4.40
CA HIS A 316 -28.17 24.21 -5.40
C HIS A 316 -29.53 23.53 -5.20
N ASP A 317 -30.61 24.25 -5.52
CA ASP A 317 -31.97 23.71 -5.61
C ASP A 317 -32.07 22.82 -6.87
N PRO A 318 -32.43 21.52 -6.75
CA PRO A 318 -32.53 20.60 -7.89
C PRO A 318 -33.53 21.06 -8.96
N GLU A 319 -34.47 21.95 -8.61
CA GLU A 319 -35.45 22.52 -9.53
C GLU A 319 -34.84 23.44 -10.61
N MET A 320 -33.61 23.94 -10.42
CA MET A 320 -32.97 24.87 -11.36
C MET A 320 -32.26 24.22 -12.57
N ALA A 321 -32.04 22.91 -12.58
CA ALA A 321 -31.27 22.26 -13.66
C ALA A 321 -32.11 21.69 -14.81
N GLY A 322 -33.45 21.81 -14.76
CA GLY A 322 -34.36 21.36 -15.83
C GLY A 322 -34.43 19.84 -16.00
N GLU A 323 -34.04 19.07 -14.98
CA GLU A 323 -33.96 17.61 -15.01
C GLU A 323 -34.35 17.03 -13.64
N GLU A 324 -34.83 15.79 -13.61
CA GLU A 324 -35.12 15.08 -12.35
C GLU A 324 -33.82 14.60 -11.68
N PHE A 325 -33.66 14.98 -10.42
CA PHE A 325 -32.58 14.50 -9.55
C PHE A 325 -33.09 13.40 -8.63
N VAL A 326 -32.22 12.41 -8.40
CA VAL A 326 -32.41 11.37 -7.39
C VAL A 326 -31.46 11.64 -6.23
N GLU A 327 -32.00 11.59 -5.02
CA GLU A 327 -31.20 11.63 -3.80
C GLU A 327 -30.32 10.38 -3.68
N VAL A 328 -29.06 10.59 -3.34
CA VAL A 328 -28.08 9.53 -3.14
C VAL A 328 -27.44 9.71 -1.76
N GLU A 329 -27.39 8.63 -0.99
CA GLU A 329 -26.80 8.63 0.36
C GLU A 329 -25.29 8.95 0.37
N ASP A 330 -24.58 8.58 -0.69
CA ASP A 330 -23.15 8.85 -0.87
C ASP A 330 -22.84 9.29 -2.30
N ILE A 331 -22.80 10.62 -2.52
CA ILE A 331 -22.45 11.19 -3.82
C ILE A 331 -20.96 11.01 -4.16
N VAL A 332 -20.12 10.78 -3.14
CA VAL A 332 -18.68 10.55 -3.34
C VAL A 332 -18.47 9.18 -3.97
N GLU A 333 -19.21 8.16 -3.55
CA GLU A 333 -19.17 6.81 -4.14
C GLU A 333 -19.60 6.84 -5.62
N GLU A 334 -20.63 7.61 -5.95
CA GLU A 334 -21.04 7.83 -7.35
C GLU A 334 -19.94 8.52 -8.17
N ALA A 335 -19.30 9.56 -7.62
CA ALA A 335 -18.19 10.25 -8.27
C ALA A 335 -16.98 9.32 -8.53
N ILE A 336 -16.70 8.40 -7.59
CA ILE A 336 -15.68 7.35 -7.76
C ILE A 336 -16.05 6.45 -8.95
N GLY A 337 -17.28 5.94 -8.96
CA GLY A 337 -17.79 5.06 -10.01
C GLY A 337 -17.67 5.70 -11.39
N GLN A 338 -18.17 6.92 -11.54
CA GLN A 338 -18.14 7.65 -12.81
C GLN A 338 -16.70 7.97 -13.26
N THR A 339 -15.82 8.34 -12.33
CA THR A 339 -14.40 8.59 -12.67
C THR A 339 -13.73 7.33 -13.23
N ILE A 340 -13.98 6.17 -12.63
CA ILE A 340 -13.42 4.89 -13.11
C ILE A 340 -13.98 4.55 -14.50
N GLU A 341 -15.29 4.73 -14.73
CA GLU A 341 -15.94 4.48 -16.02
C GLU A 341 -15.40 5.38 -17.14
N GLN A 342 -15.03 6.62 -16.80
CA GLN A 342 -14.39 7.57 -17.73
C GLN A 342 -12.87 7.33 -17.91
N GLY A 343 -12.32 6.29 -17.27
CA GLY A 343 -10.89 5.94 -17.31
C GLY A 343 -10.00 6.86 -16.49
N GLY A 344 -10.55 7.58 -15.52
CA GLY A 344 -9.80 8.34 -14.52
C GLY A 344 -9.28 7.43 -13.41
N HIS A 345 -8.21 7.87 -12.74
CA HIS A 345 -7.71 7.23 -11.54
C HIS A 345 -8.40 7.78 -10.32
N VAL A 346 -8.51 6.97 -9.27
CA VAL A 346 -9.01 7.43 -7.98
C VAL A 346 -7.98 7.06 -6.94
N GLU A 347 -7.65 7.98 -6.04
CA GLU A 347 -6.71 7.83 -4.94
C GLU A 347 -7.47 8.17 -3.65
N ILE A 348 -7.50 7.23 -2.71
CA ILE A 348 -8.11 7.46 -1.39
C ILE A 348 -6.98 7.54 -0.39
N ILE A 349 -6.82 8.72 0.18
CA ILE A 349 -5.71 9.07 1.06
C ILE A 349 -6.25 9.17 2.47
N SER A 350 -5.56 8.54 3.40
CA SER A 350 -5.92 8.62 4.81
C SER A 350 -4.94 9.52 5.56
N ASP A 351 -5.40 10.09 6.68
CA ASP A 351 -4.56 10.78 7.66
C ASP A 351 -3.73 11.94 7.07
N ASN A 352 -4.29 12.68 6.11
CA ASN A 352 -3.64 13.83 5.48
C ASN A 352 -4.37 15.14 5.84
N LEU A 353 -3.74 15.95 6.71
CA LEU A 353 -4.33 17.20 7.21
C LEU A 353 -4.54 18.24 6.09
N ASP A 354 -3.63 18.31 5.11
CA ASP A 354 -3.74 19.26 4.01
C ASP A 354 -4.97 18.95 3.14
N LEU A 355 -5.24 17.66 2.90
CA LEU A 355 -6.45 17.22 2.18
C LEU A 355 -7.72 17.52 2.98
N GLU A 356 -7.69 17.30 4.30
CA GLU A 356 -8.80 17.66 5.19
C GLU A 356 -9.11 19.16 5.12
N MET A 357 -8.08 20.01 5.16
CA MET A 357 -8.21 21.46 5.06
C MET A 357 -8.63 21.91 3.65
N ALA A 358 -8.24 21.18 2.60
CA ALA A 358 -8.61 21.44 1.21
C ALA A 358 -10.04 20.99 0.86
N GLY A 359 -10.83 20.56 1.84
CA GLY A 359 -12.23 20.18 1.66
C GLY A 359 -12.48 18.69 1.46
N ARG A 360 -11.51 17.83 1.83
CA ARG A 360 -11.61 16.34 1.86
C ARG A 360 -11.76 15.65 0.51
N ILE A 361 -11.85 16.40 -0.58
CA ILE A 361 -11.97 15.91 -1.94
C ILE A 361 -11.35 16.92 -2.91
N GLY A 362 -10.73 16.43 -3.97
CA GLY A 362 -10.19 17.24 -5.05
C GLY A 362 -9.86 16.38 -6.27
N ALA A 363 -9.45 17.01 -7.35
CA ALA A 363 -9.08 16.31 -8.58
C ALA A 363 -7.93 16.99 -9.32
N LEU A 364 -7.07 16.19 -9.92
CA LEU A 364 -6.18 16.59 -11.01
C LEU A 364 -6.92 16.36 -12.33
N LEU A 365 -6.91 17.37 -13.20
CA LEU A 365 -7.65 17.37 -14.47
C LEU A 365 -6.75 17.02 -15.67
N ARG A 366 -7.34 16.41 -16.69
CA ARG A 366 -6.68 16.10 -17.96
C ARG A 366 -6.39 17.35 -18.79
N TYR A 367 -7.33 18.31 -18.80
CA TYR A 367 -7.30 19.53 -19.59
C TYR A 367 -7.99 20.69 -18.88
#